data_AF-A0A1B1N6E4-F1
#
_entry.id   AF-A0A1B1N6E4-F1
#
_cell.length_a   1.000
_cell.length_b   1.000
_cell.length_c   1.000
_cell.angle_alpha   90.00
_cell.angle_beta   90.00
_cell.angle_gamma   90.00
#
_symmetry.space_group_name_H-M   'P 1'
#
loop_
_entity.id
_entity.type
_entity.pdbx_description
1 polymer ?
#
loop_
_entity_poly.entity_id
_entity_poly.type
_entity_poly.pdbx_seq_one_letter_code
_entity_poly.pdbx_strand_id
1 'polypeptide(L)' 'MRPIQGMIDLETIEIFLEAAEERLKIKSLTIYERFFLYGMITAYRDFLENHKRAWRTMK' A
#
# COMPACT_ATOMS: atom_id res chain seq x y z
N MET A 1 14.96 -14.93 -10.30
CA MET A 1 13.65 -15.23 -10.90
C MET A 1 13.42 -14.28 -12.07
N ARG A 2 12.86 -14.76 -13.19
CA ARG A 2 12.46 -13.87 -14.29
C ARG A 2 11.21 -13.08 -13.87
N PRO A 3 11.14 -11.76 -14.11
CA PRO A 3 9.95 -10.99 -13.77
C PRO A 3 8.74 -11.54 -14.53
N ILE A 4 7.64 -11.79 -13.81
CA ILE A 4 6.38 -12.19 -14.41
C ILE A 4 5.76 -10.93 -15.03
N GLN A 5 5.35 -11.00 -16.29
CA GLN A 5 4.70 -9.88 -16.96
C GLN A 5 3.44 -9.46 -16.17
N GLY A 6 3.33 -8.17 -15.83
CA GLY A 6 2.24 -7.64 -14.99
C GLY A 6 2.49 -7.73 -13.48
N MET A 7 3.64 -8.23 -13.05
CA MET A 7 4.04 -8.18 -11.65
C MET A 7 4.45 -6.75 -11.27
N ILE A 8 3.78 -6.20 -10.27
CA ILE A 8 4.15 -4.93 -9.65
C ILE A 8 5.10 -5.27 -8.51
N ASP A 9 6.28 -4.66 -8.49
CA ASP A 9 7.23 -4.84 -7.39
C ASP A 9 6.76 -4.10 -6.12
N LEU A 10 7.31 -4.49 -4.97
CA LEU A 10 6.89 -3.94 -3.69
C LEU A 10 7.18 -2.44 -3.57
N GLU A 11 8.27 -1.95 -4.16
CA GLU A 11 8.65 -0.53 -4.11
C GLU A 11 7.61 0.31 -4.87
N THR A 12 7.16 -0.15 -6.04
CA THR A 12 6.08 0.50 -6.79
C THR A 12 4.78 0.57 -5.98
N ILE A 13 4.43 -0.48 -5.23
CA ILE A 13 3.24 -0.45 -4.36
C ILE A 13 3.43 0.54 -3.21
N GLU A 14 4.62 0.61 -2.61
CA GLU A 14 4.93 1.56 -1.54
C GLU A 14 4.81 3.01 -2.00
N ILE A 15 5.36 3.34 -3.17
CA ILE A 15 5.22 4.68 -3.78
C ILE A 15 3.75 5.04 -3.99
N PHE A 16 2.92 4.09 -4.45
CA PHE A 16 1.49 4.32 -4.61
C PHE A 16 0.79 4.61 -3.27
N LEU A 17 1.15 3.88 -2.21
CA LEU A 17 0.57 4.09 -0.88
C LEU A 17 0.99 5.43 -0.27
N GLU A 18 2.22 5.87 -0.48
CA GLU A 18 2.69 7.21 -0.07
C GLU A 18 1.89 8.31 -0.77
N ALA A 19 1.70 8.20 -2.09
CA ALA A 19 0.88 9.16 -2.83
C ALA A 19 -0.59 9.17 -2.35
N ALA A 20 -1.13 8.00 -1.97
CA ALA A 20 -2.46 7.89 -1.38
C ALA A 20 -2.54 8.56 0.00
N GLU A 21 -1.50 8.48 0.83
CA GLU A 21 -1.43 9.20 2.10
C GLU A 21 -1.36 10.71 1.93
N GLU A 22 -0.58 11.21 0.97
CA GLU A 22 -0.55 12.64 0.68
C GLU A 22 -1.93 13.17 0.28
N ARG A 23 -2.72 12.35 -0.43
CA ARG A 23 -4.10 12.69 -0.80
C ARG A 23 -5.01 12.90 0.42
N LEU A 24 -4.74 12.25 1.56
CA LEU A 24 -5.47 12.50 2.81
C LEU A 24 -5.29 13.94 3.31
N LYS A 25 -4.22 14.65 2.94
CA LYS A 25 -4.00 16.04 3.37
C LYS A 25 -4.81 17.05 2.56
N ILE A 26 -5.34 16.67 1.40
CA ILE A 26 -6.08 17.56 0.50
C ILE A 26 -7.46 17.85 1.06
N LYS A 27 -7.83 19.12 1.24
CA LYS A 27 -9.09 19.57 1.86
C LYS A 27 -10.37 19.15 1.11
N SER A 28 -10.29 18.75 -0.16
CA SER A 28 -11.46 18.41 -0.99
C SER A 28 -12.13 17.09 -0.65
N LEU A 29 -11.50 16.20 0.13
CA LEU A 29 -12.11 14.94 0.55
C LEU A 29 -13.09 15.15 1.71
N THR A 30 -14.28 14.56 1.59
CA THR A 30 -15.23 14.43 2.68
C THR A 30 -14.66 13.57 3.83
N ILE A 31 -15.27 13.66 5.01
CA ILE A 31 -14.84 12.88 6.18
C ILE A 31 -14.94 11.36 5.92
N TYR A 32 -15.96 10.92 5.19
CA TYR A 32 -16.16 9.52 4.84
C TYR A 32 -15.09 9.02 3.86
N GLU A 33 -14.78 9.80 2.82
CA GLU A 33 -13.72 9.44 1.86
C GLU A 33 -12.34 9.38 2.53
N ARG A 34 -12.06 10.30 3.47
CA ARG A 34 -10.83 10.27 4.27
C ARG A 34 -10.74 9.02 5.11
N PHE A 35 -11.82 8.68 5.82
CA PHE A 35 -11.87 7.50 6.66
C PHE A 35 -11.66 6.22 5.84
N PHE A 36 -12.37 6.11 4.71
CA PHE A 36 -12.24 4.97 3.81
C PHE A 36 -10.83 4.85 3.24
N LEU A 37 -10.26 5.95 2.72
CA LEU A 37 -8.91 5.96 2.16
C LEU A 37 -7.85 5.60 3.21
N TYR A 38 -7.97 6.12 4.43
CA TYR A 38 -7.10 5.77 5.54
C TYR A 38 -7.18 4.28 5.91
N GLY A 39 -8.39 3.74 5.99
CA GLY A 39 -8.61 2.31 6.25
C GLY A 39 -7.97 1.43 5.18
N MET A 40 -8.13 1.79 3.91
CA MET A 40 -7.52 1.08 2.78
C MET A 40 -5.99 1.10 2.85
N ILE A 41 -5.39 2.28 3.06
CA ILE A 41 -3.93 2.42 3.18
C ILE A 41 -3.38 1.54 4.32
N THR A 42 -4.06 1.57 5.48
CA THR A 42 -3.65 0.78 6.65
C THR A 42 -3.71 -0.72 6.35
N ALA A 43 -4.80 -1.20 5.74
CA ALA A 43 -4.95 -2.61 5.38
C ALA A 43 -3.87 -3.08 4.37
N TYR A 44 -3.54 -2.25 3.38
CA TYR A 44 -2.48 -2.58 2.42
C TYR A 44 -1.09 -2.61 3.06
N ARG A 45 -0.79 -1.70 4.01
CA ARG A 45 0.49 -1.73 4.74
C ARG A 45 0.64 -3.00 5.57
N ASP A 46 -0.40 -3.40 6.28
CA ASP A 46 -0.42 -4.65 7.04
C ASP A 46 -0.21 -5.87 6.12
N PHE A 47 -0.86 -5.87 4.96
CA PHE A 47 -0.67 -6.93 3.96
C PHE A 47 0.79 -7.00 3.47
N LEU A 48 1.39 -5.87 3.11
CA LEU A 48 2.78 -5.82 2.63
C LEU A 48 3.77 -6.27 3.71
N GLU A 49 3.58 -5.83 4.96
CA GLU A 49 4.43 -6.23 6.07
C GLU A 49 4.34 -7.74 6.34
N ASN A 50 3.12 -8.30 6.34
CA ASN A 50 2.93 -9.74 6.47
C ASN A 50 3.56 -10.52 5.32
N HIS A 51 3.47 -10.02 4.08
CA HIS A 51 4.14 -10.61 2.93
C HIS A 51 5.67 -10.62 3.10
N LYS A 52 6.26 -9.50 3.52
CA LYS A 52 7.71 -9.39 3.80
C LYS A 52 8.14 -10.35 4.91
N ARG A 53 7.36 -10.47 5.98
CA ARG A 53 7.62 -11.40 7.08
C ARG A 53 7.60 -12.85 6.61
N ALA A 54 6.55 -13.26 5.91
CA ALA A 54 6.43 -14.60 5.35
C ALA A 54 7.62 -14.94 4.44
N TRP A 55 8.04 -14.00 3.60
CA TRP A 55 9.19 -14.19 2.73
C TRP A 55 10.52 -14.30 3.48
N ARG A 56 10.71 -13.54 4.56
CA ARG A 56 11.90 -13.65 5.42
C ARG A 56 11.97 -14.97 6.17
N THR A 57 10.83 -15.50 6.64
CA THR A 57 10.78 -16.80 7.33
C THR A 57 10.99 -18.00 6.40
N MET A 58 10.88 -17.80 5.08
CA MET A 58 11.15 -18.84 4.07
C MET A 58 12.60 -18.87 3.57
N LYS A 59 13.44 -17.90 3.98
CA LYS A 59 14.87 -17.86 3.68
C LYS A 59 15.69 -18.37 4.85
#